data_AF-K1JED4-F1
#
_entry.id   AF-K1JED4-F1
#
_cell.length_a   1.000
_cell.length_b   1.000
_cell.length_c   1.000
_cell.angle_alpha   90.00
_cell.angle_beta   90.00
_cell.angle_gamma   90.00
#
_symmetry.space_group_name_H-M   'P 1'
#
loop_
_entity.id
_entity.type
_entity.pdbx_description
1 polymer ?
#
loop_
_entity_poly.entity_id
_entity_poly.type
_entity_poly.pdbx_seq_one_letter_code
_entity_poly.pdbx_strand_id
1 'polypeptide(L)'
;MKIEGGVNSPGYGEGQSETFSKPLVQHGFERLLARTDEPTLFERWKQGSALEPLLQGASSAVQRDLLWQIHQQGGEQAKLVGSQLFQPVTDKLIAHFSGRQLPVVAAIDLPELRALMREFDPLPSRREKVLLNVMADLKKVATGDQTDLIYLDELARRELMTLIPLNGMVNNLMRHSHKLDLEA
;
A
#
# COMPACT_ATOMS: atom_id res chain seq x y z
N MET A 1 23.09 9.79 -88.63
CA MET A 1 24.45 9.23 -88.43
C MET A 1 24.38 8.12 -87.39
N LYS A 2 24.98 6.95 -87.70
CA LYS A 2 25.50 5.83 -86.84
C LYS A 2 24.59 5.34 -85.68
N ILE A 3 23.88 4.19 -85.78
CA ILE A 3 24.27 2.75 -85.78
C ILE A 3 24.93 2.26 -84.47
N GLU A 4 24.50 1.06 -84.04
CA GLU A 4 24.98 0.14 -82.97
C GLU A 4 24.21 0.27 -81.65
N GLY A 5 23.71 -0.78 -80.98
CA GLY A 5 23.89 -2.23 -81.02
C GLY A 5 23.52 -2.70 -79.59
N GLY A 6 22.65 -3.67 -79.35
CA GLY A 6 23.01 -5.09 -79.34
C GLY A 6 22.30 -5.78 -78.17
N VAL A 7 22.01 -7.07 -78.38
CA VAL A 7 21.21 -8.00 -77.57
C VAL A 7 22.04 -8.58 -76.41
N ASN A 8 21.40 -8.91 -75.27
CA ASN A 8 21.59 -10.12 -74.44
C ASN A 8 21.53 -9.85 -72.91
N SER A 9 20.55 -10.48 -72.24
CA SER A 9 20.73 -11.06 -70.89
C SER A 9 21.76 -12.20 -71.00
N PRO A 10 22.62 -12.50 -70.01
CA PRO A 10 22.19 -12.98 -68.69
C PRO A 10 23.12 -12.59 -67.52
N GLY A 11 22.67 -12.74 -66.28
CA GLY A 11 23.55 -12.59 -65.12
C GLY A 11 22.84 -12.70 -63.79
N TYR A 12 22.82 -13.92 -63.24
CA TYR A 12 22.71 -14.11 -61.80
C TYR A 12 23.85 -13.33 -61.12
N GLY A 13 23.51 -12.46 -60.19
CA GLY A 13 24.46 -11.68 -59.40
C GLY A 13 23.85 -11.35 -58.05
N GLU A 14 24.37 -11.99 -57.02
CA GLU A 14 24.01 -11.88 -55.62
C GLU A 14 23.91 -10.43 -55.16
N GLY A 15 22.80 -10.12 -54.50
CA GLY A 15 22.52 -8.81 -53.92
C GLY A 15 21.97 -8.96 -52.51
N GLN A 16 22.89 -9.25 -51.58
CA GLN A 16 22.83 -8.85 -50.18
C GLN A 16 21.55 -9.23 -49.42
N SER A 17 21.58 -10.43 -48.82
CA SER A 17 20.87 -10.68 -47.58
C SER A 17 21.42 -9.71 -46.52
N GLU A 18 20.78 -8.55 -46.37
CA GLU A 18 20.88 -7.76 -45.16
C GLU A 18 20.48 -8.69 -44.01
N THR A 19 21.49 -9.16 -43.28
CA THR A 19 21.31 -9.73 -41.96
C THR A 19 20.69 -8.62 -41.11
N PHE A 20 19.36 -8.62 -41.01
CA PHE A 20 18.65 -7.87 -40.00
C PHE A 20 19.12 -8.42 -38.64
N SER A 21 20.16 -7.79 -38.12
CA SER A 21 20.61 -7.92 -36.75
C SER A 21 19.50 -7.44 -35.82
N LYS A 22 18.53 -8.31 -35.55
CA LYS A 22 17.67 -8.24 -34.37
C LYS A 22 18.22 -9.19 -33.32
N PRO A 23 19.13 -8.72 -32.44
CA PRO A 23 19.15 -9.31 -31.11
C PRO A 23 19.05 -8.28 -29.97
N LEU A 24 18.97 -6.97 -30.22
CA LEU A 24 19.10 -6.02 -29.11
C LEU A 24 17.80 -5.76 -28.33
N VAL A 25 16.63 -5.82 -28.98
CA VAL A 25 15.37 -5.42 -28.34
C VAL A 25 14.74 -6.53 -27.50
N GLN A 26 14.96 -7.81 -27.85
CA GLN A 26 14.41 -8.95 -27.10
C GLN A 26 15.08 -9.11 -25.73
N HIS A 27 16.39 -8.91 -25.62
CA HIS A 27 17.10 -9.00 -24.34
C HIS A 27 16.76 -7.88 -23.35
N GLY A 28 16.29 -6.71 -23.84
CA GLY A 28 15.84 -5.62 -22.97
C GLY A 28 14.55 -5.98 -22.22
N PHE A 29 13.62 -6.67 -22.89
CA PHE A 29 12.36 -7.09 -22.30
C PHE A 29 12.53 -8.28 -21.35
N GLU A 30 13.38 -9.26 -21.71
CA GLU A 30 13.73 -10.37 -20.82
C GLU A 30 14.40 -9.89 -19.53
N ARG A 31 15.27 -8.86 -19.61
CA ARG A 31 15.91 -8.27 -18.43
C ARG A 31 14.95 -7.44 -17.56
N LEU A 32 13.85 -6.93 -18.13
CA LEU A 32 12.77 -6.28 -17.38
C LEU A 32 11.81 -7.29 -16.73
N LEU A 33 11.67 -8.48 -17.32
CA LEU A 33 10.88 -9.59 -16.77
C LEU A 33 11.67 -10.46 -15.79
N ALA A 34 12.99 -10.43 -15.86
CA ALA A 34 13.87 -10.94 -14.82
C ALA A 34 13.66 -10.08 -13.57
N ARG A 35 12.66 -10.45 -12.78
CA ARG A 35 12.55 -9.99 -11.39
C ARG A 35 13.94 -10.16 -10.80
N THR A 36 14.54 -9.06 -10.36
CA THR A 36 15.62 -9.16 -9.39
C THR A 36 15.04 -9.97 -8.24
N ASP A 37 15.53 -11.19 -8.04
CA ASP A 37 15.25 -12.06 -6.89
C ASP A 37 15.84 -11.44 -5.60
N GLU A 38 15.88 -10.11 -5.52
CA GLU A 38 16.29 -9.42 -4.32
C GLU A 38 15.21 -9.66 -3.27
N PRO A 39 15.58 -10.24 -2.12
CA PRO A 39 14.63 -10.49 -1.05
C PRO A 39 13.99 -9.17 -0.65
N THR A 40 12.67 -9.18 -0.48
CA THR A 40 11.91 -8.03 0.02
C THR A 40 12.45 -7.60 1.39
N LEU A 41 12.24 -6.34 1.80
CA LEU A 41 12.69 -5.88 3.12
C LEU A 41 12.17 -6.78 4.27
N PHE A 42 10.97 -7.31 4.10
CA PHE A 42 10.37 -8.22 5.06
C PHE A 42 11.07 -9.59 5.11
N GLU A 43 11.48 -10.13 3.96
CA GLU A 43 12.28 -11.36 3.91
C GLU A 43 13.67 -11.14 4.52
N ARG A 44 14.32 -10.00 4.23
CA ARG A 44 15.61 -9.64 4.84
C ARG A 44 15.48 -9.51 6.36
N TRP A 45 14.41 -8.90 6.84
CA TRP A 45 14.10 -8.83 8.27
C TRP A 45 13.87 -10.22 8.87
N LYS A 46 13.10 -11.09 8.21
CA LYS A 46 12.91 -12.49 8.64
C LYS A 46 14.20 -13.30 8.67
N GLN A 47 15.18 -12.96 7.84
CA GLN A 47 16.51 -13.56 7.81
C GLN A 47 17.45 -13.02 8.92
N GLY A 48 16.97 -12.11 9.77
CA GLY A 48 17.71 -11.59 10.93
C GLY A 48 18.36 -10.22 10.72
N SER A 49 18.09 -9.54 9.60
CA SER A 49 18.54 -8.16 9.42
C SER A 49 17.88 -7.23 10.43
N ALA A 50 18.65 -6.29 11.00
CA ALA A 50 18.13 -5.30 11.94
C ALA A 50 17.06 -4.39 11.28
N LEU A 51 16.05 -3.99 12.04
CA LEU A 51 14.90 -3.25 11.51
C LEU A 51 15.27 -1.81 11.13
N GLU A 52 16.00 -1.11 11.99
CA GLU A 52 16.39 0.29 11.81
C GLU A 52 17.12 0.57 10.48
N PRO A 53 18.17 -0.18 10.10
CA PRO A 53 18.85 0.05 8.82
C PRO A 53 17.96 -0.29 7.61
N LEU A 54 17.06 -1.28 7.74
CA LEU A 54 16.09 -1.58 6.68
C LEU A 54 15.10 -0.44 6.47
N LEU A 55 14.70 0.26 7.54
CA LEU A 55 13.83 1.42 7.46
C LEU A 55 14.56 2.63 6.85
N GLN A 56 15.79 2.93 7.30
CA GLN A 56 16.54 4.11 6.85
C GLN A 56 16.79 4.16 5.33
N GLY A 57 16.95 3.01 4.67
CA GLY A 57 17.17 2.93 3.23
C GLY A 57 15.89 2.99 2.38
N ALA A 58 14.72 2.96 2.99
CA ALA A 58 13.43 2.83 2.31
C ALA A 58 12.65 4.16 2.29
N SER A 59 11.75 4.32 1.32
CA SER A 59 10.78 5.44 1.32
C SER A 59 9.76 5.28 2.45
N SER A 60 9.13 6.37 2.88
CA SER A 60 8.15 6.36 3.98
C SER A 60 7.01 5.35 3.77
N ALA A 61 6.50 5.21 2.55
CA ALA A 61 5.47 4.22 2.22
C ALA A 61 5.96 2.79 2.42
N VAL A 62 7.17 2.48 1.96
CA VAL A 62 7.79 1.16 2.06
C VAL A 62 8.16 0.83 3.52
N GLN A 63 8.66 1.81 4.27
CA GLN A 63 8.87 1.68 5.72
C GLN A 63 7.56 1.31 6.42
N ARG A 64 6.48 2.04 6.14
CA ARG A 64 5.18 1.81 6.75
C ARG A 64 4.60 0.45 6.37
N ASP A 65 4.78 0.01 5.13
CA ASP A 65 4.38 -1.33 4.69
C ASP A 65 5.15 -2.44 5.42
N LEU A 66 6.46 -2.29 5.60
CA LEU A 66 7.27 -3.23 6.37
C LEU A 66 6.78 -3.32 7.83
N LEU A 67 6.55 -2.18 8.47
CA LEU A 67 6.02 -2.13 9.84
C LEU A 67 4.67 -2.87 9.93
N TRP A 68 3.78 -2.68 8.95
CA TRP A 68 2.51 -3.40 8.89
C TRP A 68 2.67 -4.90 8.68
N GLN A 69 3.65 -5.34 7.90
CA GLN A 69 3.95 -6.76 7.70
C GLN A 69 4.46 -7.40 8.99
N ILE A 70 5.36 -6.72 9.71
CA ILE A 70 5.87 -7.16 11.02
C ILE A 70 4.73 -7.20 12.04
N HIS A 71 3.93 -6.14 12.14
CA HIS A 71 2.80 -6.06 13.06
C HIS A 71 1.78 -7.20 12.85
N GLN A 72 1.58 -7.63 11.60
CA GLN A 72 0.69 -8.74 11.27
C GLN A 72 1.23 -10.13 11.65
N GLN A 73 2.53 -10.29 11.89
CA GLN A 73 3.08 -11.57 12.37
C GLN A 73 2.70 -11.86 13.84
N GLY A 74 2.33 -10.83 14.61
CA GLY A 74 2.10 -10.97 16.05
C GLY A 74 3.39 -11.12 16.86
N GLY A 75 3.26 -11.43 18.15
CA GLY A 75 4.37 -11.58 19.09
C GLY A 75 4.93 -10.25 19.63
N GLU A 76 6.09 -10.30 20.29
CA GLU A 76 6.71 -9.14 20.92
C GLU A 76 7.13 -8.06 19.91
N GLN A 77 7.67 -8.47 18.77
CA GLN A 77 8.07 -7.53 17.70
C GLN A 77 6.87 -6.74 17.16
N ALA A 78 5.70 -7.38 17.03
CA ALA A 78 4.48 -6.69 16.61
C ALA A 78 4.06 -5.60 17.60
N LYS A 79 4.22 -5.83 18.91
CA LYS A 79 3.95 -4.81 19.94
C LYS A 79 4.91 -3.63 19.83
N LEU A 80 6.21 -3.91 19.60
CA LEU A 80 7.24 -2.89 19.46
C LEU A 80 7.01 -1.98 18.25
N VAL A 81 6.70 -2.54 17.09
CA VAL A 81 6.42 -1.74 15.88
C VAL A 81 5.05 -1.06 15.92
N GLY A 82 4.14 -1.51 16.79
CA GLY A 82 2.81 -0.95 16.93
C GLY A 82 2.83 0.55 17.25
N SER A 83 3.68 0.98 18.18
CA SER A 83 3.80 2.41 18.52
C SER A 83 4.24 3.25 17.32
N GLN A 84 5.16 2.75 16.50
CA GLN A 84 5.63 3.44 15.29
C GLN A 84 4.53 3.53 14.21
N LEU A 85 3.58 2.58 14.18
CA LEU A 85 2.45 2.60 13.26
C LEU A 85 1.34 3.56 13.71
N PHE A 86 1.01 3.53 15.00
CA PHE A 86 -0.20 4.17 15.53
C PHE A 86 0.06 5.58 16.05
N GLN A 87 1.16 5.81 16.77
CA GLN A 87 1.42 7.09 17.44
C GLN A 87 1.40 8.29 16.48
N PRO A 88 2.04 8.26 15.29
CA PRO A 88 2.03 9.40 14.38
C PRO A 88 0.61 9.74 13.89
N VAL A 89 -0.26 8.74 13.76
CA VAL A 89 -1.65 8.95 13.37
C VAL A 89 -2.44 9.51 14.54
N THR A 90 -2.28 8.95 15.75
CA THR A 90 -2.90 9.47 16.97
C THR A 90 -2.56 10.94 17.18
N ASP A 91 -1.28 11.30 17.10
CA ASP A 91 -0.80 12.68 17.29
C ASP A 91 -1.40 13.63 16.25
N LYS A 92 -1.44 13.22 14.97
CA LYS A 92 -2.04 14.01 13.89
C LYS A 92 -3.54 14.22 14.10
N LEU A 93 -4.27 13.17 14.51
CA LEU A 93 -5.70 13.25 14.76
C LEU A 93 -6.01 14.13 15.96
N ILE A 94 -5.25 14.01 17.05
CA ILE A 94 -5.38 14.89 18.22
C ILE A 94 -5.09 16.33 17.81
N ALA A 95 -3.98 16.60 17.12
CA ALA A 95 -3.64 17.96 16.69
C ALA A 95 -4.73 18.60 15.82
N HIS A 96 -5.39 17.80 14.97
CA HIS A 96 -6.40 18.29 14.04
C HIS A 96 -7.80 18.46 14.64
N PHE A 97 -8.21 17.54 15.51
CA PHE A 97 -9.55 17.52 16.10
C PHE A 97 -9.61 18.04 17.54
N SER A 98 -8.47 18.38 18.16
CA SER A 98 -8.43 19.02 19.47
C SER A 98 -9.21 20.34 19.46
N GLY A 99 -9.94 20.60 20.54
CA GLY A 99 -10.77 21.80 20.70
C GLY A 99 -12.09 21.78 19.93
N ARG A 100 -12.39 20.75 19.13
CA ARG A 100 -13.75 20.56 18.59
C ARG A 100 -14.69 20.09 19.69
N GLN A 101 -15.94 20.56 19.62
CA GLN A 101 -16.98 20.24 20.60
C GLN A 101 -18.07 19.41 19.94
N LEU A 102 -18.74 18.60 20.76
CA LEU A 102 -19.92 17.86 20.33
C LEU A 102 -21.06 18.81 19.94
N PRO A 103 -21.97 18.38 19.05
CA PRO A 103 -22.03 17.06 18.40
C PRO A 103 -21.12 16.95 17.17
N VAL A 104 -20.68 15.72 16.87
CA VAL A 104 -19.97 15.42 15.61
C VAL A 104 -20.88 15.67 14.41
N VAL A 105 -20.41 16.49 13.48
CA VAL A 105 -21.03 16.78 12.19
C VAL A 105 -20.54 15.76 11.16
N ALA A 106 -21.16 14.58 11.17
CA ALA A 106 -20.72 13.41 10.39
C ALA A 106 -20.51 13.68 8.89
N ALA A 107 -21.28 14.57 8.28
CA ALA A 107 -21.17 14.92 6.86
C ALA A 107 -19.87 15.65 6.50
N ILE A 108 -19.22 16.29 7.48
CA ILE A 108 -17.97 17.06 7.30
C ILE A 108 -16.81 16.32 7.96
N ASP A 109 -17.00 15.91 9.21
CA ASP A 109 -15.92 15.41 10.06
C ASP A 109 -15.45 14.01 9.64
N LEU A 110 -16.35 13.13 9.17
CA LEU A 110 -15.96 11.78 8.72
C LEU A 110 -15.14 11.80 7.43
N PRO A 111 -15.52 12.57 6.37
CA PRO A 111 -14.64 12.75 5.22
C PRO A 111 -13.26 13.29 5.57
N GLU A 112 -13.19 14.26 6.49
CA GLU A 112 -11.94 14.87 6.95
C GLU A 112 -11.05 13.87 7.70
N LEU A 113 -11.63 13.11 8.64
CA LEU A 113 -10.96 12.00 9.32
C LEU A 113 -10.39 11.01 8.31
N ARG A 114 -11.22 10.58 7.35
CA ARG A 114 -10.81 9.61 6.32
C ARG A 114 -9.68 10.13 5.44
N ALA A 115 -9.67 11.42 5.11
CA ALA A 115 -8.63 12.04 4.32
C ALA A 115 -7.29 12.00 5.07
N LEU A 116 -7.27 12.47 6.32
CA LEU A 116 -6.07 12.44 7.17
C LEU A 116 -5.54 11.02 7.35
N MET A 117 -6.43 10.05 7.62
CA MET A 117 -6.01 8.67 7.78
C MET A 117 -5.46 8.04 6.50
N ARG A 118 -5.93 8.46 5.31
CA ARG A 118 -5.44 7.93 4.02
C ARG A 118 -4.03 8.40 3.70
N GLU A 119 -3.58 9.52 4.27
CA GLU A 119 -2.18 9.97 4.15
C GLU A 119 -1.21 8.93 4.72
N PHE A 120 -1.65 8.20 5.76
CA PHE A 120 -0.87 7.14 6.39
C PHE A 120 -1.23 5.77 5.82
N ASP A 121 -2.52 5.44 5.77
CA ASP A 121 -3.00 4.10 5.45
C ASP A 121 -4.12 4.13 4.40
N PRO A 122 -3.83 3.77 3.13
CA PRO A 122 -4.85 3.75 2.09
C PRO A 122 -5.87 2.61 2.29
N LEU A 123 -5.49 1.54 3.00
CA LEU A 123 -6.34 0.35 3.17
C LEU A 123 -7.37 0.52 4.30
N PRO A 124 -8.67 0.24 4.05
CA PRO A 124 -9.71 0.31 5.08
C PRO A 124 -9.45 -0.59 6.31
N SER A 125 -8.85 -1.77 6.11
CA SER A 125 -8.51 -2.71 7.18
C SER A 125 -7.40 -2.20 8.12
N ARG A 126 -6.44 -1.46 7.59
CA ARG A 126 -5.39 -0.79 8.38
C ARG A 126 -5.99 0.37 9.17
N ARG A 127 -6.84 1.18 8.54
CA ARG A 127 -7.54 2.29 9.20
C ARG A 127 -8.42 1.83 10.36
N GLU A 128 -9.15 0.71 10.21
CA GLU A 128 -9.90 0.12 11.34
C GLU A 128 -8.98 -0.18 12.53
N LYS A 129 -7.86 -0.89 12.30
CA LYS A 129 -6.89 -1.23 13.35
C LYS A 129 -6.30 0.01 14.02
N VAL A 130 -5.97 1.03 13.23
CA VAL A 130 -5.45 2.31 13.74
C VAL A 130 -6.49 2.98 14.62
N LEU A 131 -7.76 3.10 14.19
CA LEU A 131 -8.80 3.74 15.00
C LEU A 131 -9.09 2.98 16.29
N LEU A 132 -9.09 1.65 16.26
CA LEU A 132 -9.22 0.84 17.47
C LEU A 132 -8.08 1.11 18.47
N ASN A 133 -6.85 1.27 17.97
CA ASN A 133 -5.69 1.59 18.79
C ASN A 133 -5.76 3.03 19.34
N VAL A 134 -6.08 4.01 18.49
CA VAL A 134 -6.33 5.40 18.87
C VAL A 134 -7.35 5.45 20.01
N MET A 135 -8.51 4.79 19.87
CA MET A 135 -9.51 4.73 20.94
C MET A 135 -8.99 4.11 22.24
N ALA A 136 -8.15 3.07 22.16
CA ALA A 136 -7.55 2.47 23.33
C ALA A 136 -6.60 3.45 24.04
N ASP A 137 -5.84 4.24 23.28
CA ASP A 137 -4.93 5.24 23.83
C ASP A 137 -5.69 6.46 24.38
N LEU A 138 -6.72 6.94 23.69
CA LEU A 138 -7.60 7.99 24.18
C LEU A 138 -8.24 7.61 25.53
N LYS A 139 -8.63 6.34 25.71
CA LYS A 139 -9.15 5.84 26.99
C LYS A 139 -8.10 5.81 28.10
N LYS A 140 -6.84 5.49 27.80
CA LYS A 140 -5.74 5.54 28.80
C LYS A 140 -5.46 6.98 29.23
N VAL A 141 -5.55 7.93 28.30
CA VAL A 141 -5.34 9.36 28.57
C VAL A 141 -6.53 9.98 29.29
N ALA A 142 -7.76 9.55 28.97
CA ALA A 142 -9.01 9.99 29.59
C ALA A 142 -9.23 9.51 31.04
N THR A 143 -8.25 8.83 31.65
CA THR A 143 -8.25 8.55 33.10
C THR A 143 -8.03 9.82 33.97
N GLY A 144 -8.00 11.00 33.34
CA GLY A 144 -8.03 12.33 33.97
C GLY A 144 -9.06 13.27 33.31
N ASP A 145 -9.16 14.51 33.81
CA ASP A 145 -10.23 15.50 33.57
C ASP A 145 -10.25 16.15 32.15
N GLN A 146 -9.72 15.46 31.13
CA GLN A 146 -9.61 15.99 29.76
C GLN A 146 -10.85 15.71 28.93
N THR A 147 -11.81 16.64 29.04
CA THR A 147 -13.02 16.73 28.21
C THR A 147 -12.70 16.89 26.71
N ASP A 148 -11.48 17.33 26.38
CA ASP A 148 -11.05 17.74 25.03
C ASP A 148 -10.93 16.59 24.02
N LEU A 149 -10.87 15.33 24.49
CA LEU A 149 -10.72 14.15 23.64
C LEU A 149 -12.02 13.38 23.39
N ILE A 150 -13.11 13.78 24.06
CA ILE A 150 -14.43 13.13 23.91
C ILE A 150 -14.93 13.24 22.47
N TYR A 151 -14.68 14.38 21.82
CA TYR A 151 -15.06 14.59 20.44
C TYR A 151 -14.39 13.58 19.48
N LEU A 152 -13.07 13.38 19.64
CA LEU A 152 -12.31 12.45 18.79
C LEU A 152 -12.72 11.00 19.05
N ASP A 153 -13.02 10.63 20.30
CA ASP A 153 -13.53 9.30 20.63
C ASP A 153 -14.90 9.02 19.97
N GLU A 154 -15.83 9.98 20.01
CA GLU A 154 -17.14 9.86 19.33
C GLU A 154 -16.99 9.80 17.80
N LEU A 155 -16.10 10.62 17.23
CA LEU A 155 -15.81 10.61 15.80
C LEU A 155 -15.22 9.27 15.34
N ALA A 156 -14.28 8.71 16.11
CA ALA A 156 -13.68 7.40 15.85
C ALA A 156 -14.71 6.26 15.93
N ARG A 157 -15.61 6.28 16.92
CA ARG A 157 -16.70 5.30 17.04
C ARG A 157 -17.61 5.30 15.81
N ARG A 158 -17.99 6.48 15.33
CA ARG A 158 -18.84 6.61 14.13
C ARG A 158 -18.18 6.07 12.87
N GLU A 159 -16.88 6.32 12.70
CA GLU A 159 -16.16 5.76 11.55
C GLU A 159 -16.00 4.23 11.67
N LEU A 160 -15.76 3.70 12.88
CA LEU A 160 -15.69 2.26 13.11
C LEU A 160 -17.01 1.53 12.85
N MET A 161 -18.15 2.15 13.13
CA MET A 161 -19.47 1.63 12.73
C MET A 161 -19.61 1.46 11.22
N THR A 162 -18.83 2.19 10.42
CA THR A 162 -18.79 2.04 8.95
C THR A 162 -17.71 1.04 8.51
N LEU A 163 -16.51 1.11 9.09
CA LEU A 163 -15.37 0.29 8.67
C LEU A 163 -15.50 -1.18 9.05
N ILE A 164 -15.98 -1.51 10.26
CA ILE A 164 -16.08 -2.90 10.73
C ILE A 164 -17.00 -3.72 9.82
N PRO A 165 -18.24 -3.29 9.50
CA PRO A 165 -19.08 -4.03 8.55
C PRO A 165 -18.46 -4.13 7.15
N LEU A 166 -17.86 -3.04 6.66
CA LEU A 166 -17.23 -3.00 5.34
C LEU A 166 -16.10 -4.03 5.24
N ASN A 167 -15.18 -4.05 6.22
CA ASN A 167 -14.07 -4.99 6.25
C ASN A 167 -14.56 -6.42 6.45
N GLY A 168 -15.62 -6.62 7.24
CA GLY A 168 -16.30 -7.91 7.38
C GLY A 168 -16.82 -8.46 6.06
N MET A 169 -17.53 -7.64 5.27
CA MET A 169 -18.02 -8.02 3.94
C MET A 169 -16.88 -8.38 2.99
N VAL A 170 -15.82 -7.56 2.93
CA VAL A 170 -14.64 -7.83 2.08
C VAL A 170 -13.98 -9.15 2.48
N ASN A 171 -13.80 -9.39 3.78
CA ASN A 171 -13.21 -10.64 4.26
C ASN A 171 -14.08 -11.86 3.94
N ASN A 172 -15.40 -11.75 4.09
CA ASN A 172 -16.34 -12.81 3.75
C ASN A 172 -16.31 -13.11 2.25
N LEU A 173 -16.32 -12.08 1.40
CA LEU A 173 -16.21 -12.24 -0.05
C LEU A 173 -14.91 -12.94 -0.43
N MET A 174 -13.78 -12.56 0.17
CA MET A 174 -12.47 -13.18 -0.12
C MET A 174 -12.38 -14.65 0.31
N ARG A 175 -13.06 -15.03 1.41
CA ARG A 175 -13.04 -16.41 1.94
C ARG A 175 -14.08 -17.33 1.31
N HIS A 176 -15.21 -16.77 0.90
CA HIS A 176 -16.37 -17.49 0.38
C HIS A 176 -16.66 -17.18 -1.09
N SER A 177 -15.70 -16.59 -1.82
CA SER A 177 -15.82 -16.32 -3.27
C SER A 177 -16.19 -17.57 -4.08
N HIS A 178 -15.72 -18.73 -3.65
CA HIS A 178 -16.00 -20.03 -4.25
C HIS A 178 -17.31 -20.69 -3.76
N LYS A 179 -17.97 -20.11 -2.76
CA LYS A 179 -19.23 -20.57 -2.15
C LYS A 179 -20.33 -19.52 -2.25
N LEU A 180 -20.30 -18.69 -3.29
CA LEU A 180 -21.51 -18.00 -3.72
C LEU A 180 -22.45 -19.06 -4.28
N ASP A 181 -23.00 -19.88 -3.38
CA ASP A 181 -24.16 -20.73 -3.65
C ASP A 181 -25.29 -19.77 -3.95
N LEU A 182 -25.46 -19.52 -5.25
CA LEU A 182 -26.68 -18.99 -5.85
C LEU A 182 -27.74 -20.08 -5.77
N GLU A 183 -28.10 -20.51 -4.56
CA GLU A 183 -29.36 -21.23 -4.36
C GLU A 183 -30.45 -20.16 -4.21
N ALA A 184 -31.08 -19.88 -5.35
CA ALA A 184 -32.30 -19.12 -5.50
C ALA A 184 -33.53 -20.00 -5.24
#